data_AF-A0A935PHP3-F1
#
_entry.id   AF-A0A935PHP3-F1
#
_cell.length_a   1.000
_cell.length_b   1.000
_cell.length_c   1.000
_cell.angle_alpha   90.00
_cell.angle_beta   90.00
_cell.angle_gamma   90.00
#
_symmetry.space_group_name_H-M   'P 1'
#
loop_
_entity.id
_entity.type
_entity.pdbx_description
1 polymer ?
#
loop_
_entity_poly.entity_id
_entity_poly.type
_entity_poly.pdbx_seq_one_letter_code
_entity_poly.pdbx_strand_id
1 'polypeptide(L)' 'MKAPKRVTIQYWDGTDWRDAMVHAQVPAEPAVSMVNTVTIMPVTTNKVRVRFTHNLPAVSGMTEIRILEAGQ' A
#
# COMPACT_ATOMS: atom_id res chain seq x y z
N MET A 1 8.17 -5.86 15.93
CA MET A 1 7.48 -5.49 14.67
C MET A 1 7.62 -6.64 13.67
N LYS A 2 6.64 -6.85 12.79
CA LYS A 2 6.68 -7.84 11.69
C LYS A 2 6.14 -7.22 10.41
N ALA A 3 6.42 -7.85 9.27
CA ALA A 3 5.74 -7.54 8.02
C ALA A 3 4.22 -7.62 8.23
N PRO A 4 3.43 -6.69 7.66
CA PRO A 4 1.98 -6.79 7.72
C PRO A 4 1.51 -8.06 7.02
N LYS A 5 0.39 -8.63 7.47
CA LYS A 5 -0.27 -9.73 6.75
C LYS A 5 -0.76 -9.27 5.36
N ARG A 6 -1.10 -7.99 5.23
CA ARG A 6 -1.56 -7.38 3.97
C ARG A 6 -1.24 -5.89 3.94
N VAL A 7 -0.85 -5.41 2.77
CA VAL A 7 -0.78 -4.00 2.42
C VAL A 7 -1.95 -3.70 1.48
N THR A 8 -2.78 -2.72 1.83
CA THR A 8 -3.86 -2.24 0.94
C THR A 8 -3.62 -0.77 0.64
N ILE A 9 -3.57 -0.44 -0.65
CA ILE A 9 -3.54 0.96 -1.10
C ILE A 9 -4.97 1.45 -1.18
N GLN A 10 -5.23 2.61 -0.58
CA GLN A 10 -6.53 3.26 -0.65
C GLN A 10 -6.38 4.69 -1.18
N TYR A 11 -7.37 5.10 -1.97
CA TYR A 11 -7.50 6.46 -2.46
C TYR A 11 -8.80 7.07 -1.96
N TRP A 12 -8.85 8.39 -1.90
CA TRP A 12 -10.08 9.13 -1.59
C TRP A 12 -10.86 9.37 -2.88
N ASP A 13 -12.12 8.98 -2.93
CA ASP A 13 -12.98 9.17 -4.12
C ASP A 13 -13.70 10.53 -4.14
N GLY A 14 -13.45 11.37 -3.14
CA GLY A 14 -14.17 12.63 -2.91
C GLY A 14 -15.04 12.58 -1.65
N THR A 15 -15.52 11.39 -1.28
CA THR A 15 -16.45 11.17 -0.16
C THR A 15 -15.98 10.12 0.84
N ASP A 16 -15.29 9.08 0.37
CA ASP A 16 -14.86 7.95 1.17
C ASP A 16 -13.51 7.39 0.69
N TRP A 17 -12.90 6.57 1.54
CA TRP A 17 -11.72 5.79 1.17
C TRP A 17 -12.13 4.52 0.42
N ARG A 18 -11.57 4.32 -0.77
CA ARG A 18 -11.77 3.13 -1.61
C ARG A 18 -10.47 2.32 -1.73
N ASP A 19 -10.61 1.00 -1.76
CA ASP A 19 -9.49 0.11 -2.08
C ASP A 19 -9.11 0.28 -3.55
N ALA A 20 -7.83 0.53 -3.82
CA ALA A 20 -7.33 0.58 -5.18
C ALA A 20 -7.25 -0.83 -5.78
N MET A 21 -7.54 -0.95 -7.08
CA MET A 21 -7.38 -2.21 -7.79
C MET A 21 -5.88 -2.47 -8.01
N VAL A 22 -5.36 -3.55 -7.44
CA VAL A 22 -3.94 -3.94 -7.57
C VAL A 22 -3.70 -4.56 -8.94
N HIS A 23 -2.73 -4.01 -9.67
CA HIS A 23 -2.23 -4.56 -10.92
C HIS A 23 -1.07 -5.54 -10.67
N ALA A 24 -0.12 -5.18 -9.79
CA ALA A 24 1.01 -6.02 -9.42
C ALA A 24 1.51 -5.72 -8.00
N GLN A 25 2.17 -6.69 -7.37
CA GLN A 25 2.80 -6.52 -6.06
C GLN A 25 4.13 -7.27 -6.00
N VAL A 26 5.18 -6.58 -5.55
CA VAL A 26 6.53 -7.13 -5.38
C VAL A 26 7.11 -6.67 -4.03
N PRO A 27 7.54 -7.58 -3.15
CA PRO A 27 7.36 -9.04 -3.23
C PRO A 27 5.88 -9.47 -3.20
N ALA A 28 5.61 -10.69 -3.67
CA ALA A 28 4.24 -11.23 -3.75
C ALA A 28 3.53 -11.23 -2.38
N GLU A 29 4.28 -11.47 -1.31
CA GLU A 29 3.85 -11.29 0.08
C GLU A 29 4.63 -10.17 0.74
N PRO A 30 4.02 -9.34 1.61
CA PRO A 30 4.74 -8.26 2.27
C PRO A 30 5.94 -8.75 3.09
N ALA A 31 7.06 -8.04 3.00
CA ALA A 31 8.32 -8.39 3.66
C ALA A 31 8.90 -7.21 4.46
N VAL A 32 9.80 -7.51 5.40
CA VAL A 32 10.57 -6.50 6.16
C VAL A 32 11.94 -6.26 5.53
N SER A 33 12.56 -5.12 5.86
CA SER A 33 13.93 -4.77 5.44
C SER A 33 14.13 -4.67 3.91
N MET A 34 13.04 -4.44 3.18
CA MET A 34 13.06 -4.17 1.75
C MET A 34 11.84 -3.33 1.34
N VAL A 35 11.90 -2.76 0.14
CA VAL A 35 10.78 -2.01 -0.43
C VAL A 35 9.66 -2.97 -0.82
N ASN A 36 8.44 -2.65 -0.40
CA ASN A 36 7.23 -3.32 -0.84
C ASN A 36 6.55 -2.43 -1.88
N THR A 37 6.58 -2.85 -3.15
CA THR A 37 6.01 -2.11 -4.28
C THR A 37 4.63 -2.68 -4.61
N VAL A 38 3.62 -1.83 -4.57
CA VAL A 38 2.26 -2.15 -5.04
C VAL A 38 1.95 -1.25 -6.23
N THR A 39 1.81 -1.84 -7.41
CA THR A 39 1.34 -1.16 -8.61
C THR A 39 -0.17 -1.30 -8.68
N ILE A 40 -0.90 -0.20 -8.82
CA ILE A 40 -2.36 -0.17 -8.93
C ILE A 40 -2.79 0.23 -10.34
N MET A 41 -4.03 -0.07 -10.69
CA MET A 41 -4.67 0.60 -11.83
C MET A 41 -4.70 2.12 -11.55
N PRO A 42 -4.41 2.98 -12.55
CA PRO A 42 -4.35 4.42 -12.34
C PRO A 42 -5.66 5.00 -11.79
N VAL A 43 -5.56 5.95 -10.87
CA VAL A 43 -6.70 6.69 -10.30
C VAL A 43 -6.36 8.18 -10.21
N THR A 44 -7.35 9.04 -10.38
CA THR A 44 -7.22 10.48 -10.07
C THR A 44 -7.73 10.74 -8.65
N THR A 45 -6.87 11.24 -7.77
CA THR A 45 -7.20 11.47 -6.35
C THR A 45 -6.35 12.60 -5.78
N ASN A 46 -6.81 13.24 -4.71
CA ASN A 46 -6.03 14.20 -3.93
C ASN A 46 -5.46 13.61 -2.64
N LYS A 47 -5.79 12.35 -2.30
CA LYS A 47 -5.32 11.67 -1.10
C LYS A 47 -5.07 10.19 -1.38
N VAL A 48 -3.97 9.70 -0.85
CA VAL A 48 -3.62 8.28 -0.82
C VAL A 48 -3.28 7.91 0.61
N ARG A 49 -3.60 6.68 1.00
CA ARG A 49 -3.09 6.08 2.23
C ARG A 49 -2.74 4.62 2.04
N VAL A 50 -1.88 4.14 2.91
CA VAL A 50 -1.56 2.71 3.02
C VAL A 50 -2.22 2.18 4.28
N ARG A 51 -3.04 1.14 4.14
CA ARG A 51 -3.65 0.43 5.27
C ARG A 51 -2.92 -0.89 5.49
N PHE A 52 -2.27 -1.03 6.64
CA PHE A 52 -1.70 -2.30 7.06
C PHE A 52 -2.73 -3.16 7.79
N THR A 53 -2.82 -4.42 7.41
CA THR A 53 -3.39 -5.46 8.27
C THR A 53 -2.25 -6.09 9.04
N HIS A 54 -2.23 -5.89 10.35
CA HIS A 54 -1.16 -6.42 11.20
C HIS A 54 -1.14 -7.94 11.24
N ASN A 55 0.05 -8.52 11.32
CA ASN A 55 0.22 -9.95 11.58
C ASN A 55 0.22 -10.18 13.10
N LEU A 56 -0.99 -10.21 13.67
CA LEU A 56 -1.19 -10.31 15.12
C LEU A 56 -0.44 -11.49 15.73
N PRO A 57 0.12 -11.33 16.94
CA PRO A 57 0.00 -10.17 17.84
C PRO A 57 1.00 -9.04 17.54
N ALA A 58 1.78 -9.12 16.46
CA ALA A 58 2.78 -8.12 16.14
C ALA A 58 2.18 -6.93 15.37
N VAL A 59 2.71 -5.73 15.64
CA VAL A 59 2.45 -4.52 14.85
C VAL A 59 3.40 -4.39 13.66
N SER A 60 3.02 -3.57 12.70
CA SER A 60 3.79 -3.29 11.47
C SER A 60 4.34 -1.87 11.50
N GLY A 61 5.52 -1.68 10.92
CA GLY A 61 6.17 -0.38 10.78
C GLY A 61 6.51 -0.09 9.32
N MET A 62 6.66 1.18 8.99
CA MET A 62 7.10 1.68 7.69
C MET A 62 8.12 2.78 7.92
N THR A 63 9.27 2.70 7.27
CA THR A 63 10.33 3.70 7.36
C THR A 63 10.09 4.85 6.37
N GLU A 64 9.75 4.51 5.13
CA GLU A 64 9.47 5.48 4.06
C GLU A 64 8.27 5.06 3.20
N ILE A 65 7.65 6.03 2.54
CA ILE A 65 6.69 5.85 1.45
C ILE A 65 7.14 6.66 0.24
N ARG A 66 7.04 6.09 -0.96
CA ARG A 66 7.23 6.80 -2.23
C ARG A 66 6.01 6.55 -3.10
N ILE A 67 5.46 7.62 -3.64
CA ILE A 67 4.36 7.56 -4.63
C ILE A 67 4.98 7.98 -5.96
N LEU A 68 4.79 7.14 -6.97
CA LEU A 68 5.29 7.35 -8.32
C LEU A 68 4.09 7.52 -9.25
N GLU A 69 4.16 8.52 -10.13
CA GLU A 69 3.13 8.74 -11.14
C GLU A 69 3.29 7.77 -12.30
N ALA A 70 2.19 7.37 -12.93
CA ALA A 70 2.24 6.50 -14.10
C ALA A 70 2.91 7.25 -15.27
N GLY A 71 4.00 6.69 -15.80
CA GLY A 71 4.69 7.24 -16.98
C GLY A 71 5.94 8.08 -16.68
N GLN A 72 6.46 8.05 -15.43
CA GLN A 72 7.78 8.58 -15.07
C GLN A 72 8.81 7.47 -14.84
#